data_AF-A0A090TFC6-F1
#
_entry.id   AF-A0A090TFC6-F1
#
_cell.length_a   1.000
_cell.length_b   1.000
_cell.length_c   1.000
_cell.angle_alpha   90.00
_cell.angle_beta   90.00
_cell.angle_gamma   90.00
#
_symmetry.space_group_name_H-M   'P 1'
#
loop_
_entity.id
_entity.type
_entity.pdbx_description
1 polymer ?
#
loop_
_entity_poly.entity_id
_entity_poly.type
_entity_poly.pdbx_seq_one_letter_code
_entity_poly.pdbx_strand_id
1 'polypeptide(L)'
;MGVPDLFELGGEYFAVVGPQGIESESALHTIPHHNGYAKAQLNAEDKITLSEFGNLDKGFDFYAPQTLLTADGRRVLSGWMGLPDEIDHPSVDNGWVHQLTALRELSSKDGRLIQMPIAAIESLYQDKQCFTLDNERYQQLNNKAFDMSVEVDWGSELRLHAKDDQYVSIRLDEATRTLLLDRTHTLIREGDTKREVALTSDKVVLRILSDESSLEIFVNGGEQVLTSRVFTDKDATAIELVGGLAHVELFPLNAASAPFVVR
;
A
#
# COMPACT_ATOMS: atom_id res chain seq x y z
N MET A 1 23.15 2.22 -1.94
CA MET A 1 22.43 2.71 -0.74
C MET A 1 21.37 3.68 -1.23
N GLY A 2 20.09 3.40 -0.95
CA GLY A 2 18.98 4.30 -1.25
C GLY A 2 19.01 5.61 -0.43
N VAL A 3 17.84 6.20 -0.18
CA VAL A 3 17.70 7.42 0.63
C VAL A 3 17.68 7.05 2.12
N PRO A 4 18.77 7.28 2.89
CA PRO A 4 18.78 6.93 4.30
C PRO A 4 17.97 7.93 5.13
N ASP A 5 17.34 7.45 6.19
CA ASP A 5 16.66 8.29 7.19
C ASP A 5 16.90 7.71 8.59
N LEU A 6 16.89 8.57 9.62
CA LEU A 6 17.03 8.19 11.03
C LEU A 6 16.13 9.10 11.86
N PHE A 7 15.20 8.51 12.60
CA PHE A 7 14.26 9.26 13.43
C PHE A 7 13.88 8.50 14.69
N GLU A 8 13.46 9.25 15.71
CA GLU A 8 12.86 8.70 16.92
C GLU A 8 11.34 8.58 16.76
N LEU A 9 10.77 7.48 17.25
CA LEU A 9 9.34 7.23 17.29
C LEU A 9 8.99 6.35 18.49
N GLY A 10 8.12 6.82 19.38
CA GLY A 10 7.74 6.06 20.57
C GLY A 10 8.89 5.77 21.55
N GLY A 11 9.93 6.60 21.57
CA GLY A 11 11.12 6.40 22.42
C GLY A 11 12.16 5.43 21.86
N GLU A 12 11.97 4.91 20.65
CA GLU A 12 12.93 4.07 19.92
C GLU A 12 13.42 4.79 18.67
N TYR A 13 14.69 4.57 18.28
CA TYR A 13 15.20 5.04 17.00
C TYR A 13 14.94 4.01 15.91
N PHE A 14 14.52 4.50 14.75
CA PHE A 14 14.34 3.72 13.53
C PHE A 14 15.22 4.32 12.43
N ALA A 15 15.95 3.46 11.73
CA ALA A 15 16.69 3.80 10.52
C ALA A 15 15.95 3.24 9.30
N VAL A 16 15.71 4.07 8.29
CA VAL A 16 15.21 3.65 6.99
C VAL A 16 16.40 3.47 6.06
N VAL A 17 16.44 2.32 5.39
CA VAL A 17 17.52 1.96 4.47
C VAL A 17 16.93 1.29 3.23
N GLY A 18 17.51 1.61 2.07
CA GLY A 18 17.26 0.91 0.81
C GLY A 18 18.46 0.05 0.44
N PRO A 19 18.62 -1.14 1.05
CA PRO A 19 19.66 -2.08 0.64
C PRO A 19 19.36 -2.59 -0.76
N GLN A 20 20.33 -2.49 -1.67
CA GLN A 20 20.22 -3.03 -3.01
C GLN A 20 20.79 -4.45 -3.04
N GLY A 21 20.13 -5.36 -3.76
CA GLY A 21 20.63 -6.71 -4.00
C GLY A 21 20.33 -7.71 -2.89
N ILE A 22 19.33 -7.44 -2.03
CA ILE A 22 18.79 -8.45 -1.13
C ILE A 22 17.82 -9.32 -1.92
N GLU A 23 18.07 -10.62 -1.96
CA GLU A 23 17.14 -11.60 -2.53
C GLU A 23 15.98 -11.83 -1.55
N SER A 24 14.76 -11.92 -2.08
CA SER A 24 13.60 -12.34 -1.29
C SER A 24 13.60 -13.87 -1.13
N GLU A 25 13.10 -14.34 0.01
CA GLU A 25 12.85 -15.77 0.24
C GLU A 25 11.65 -16.28 -0.59
N SER A 26 10.77 -15.37 -1.03
CA SER A 26 9.64 -15.72 -1.90
C SER A 26 10.06 -15.71 -3.37
N ALA A 27 9.79 -16.80 -4.09
CA ALA A 27 10.01 -16.89 -5.53
C ALA A 27 9.13 -15.93 -6.35
N LEU A 28 8.10 -15.33 -5.74
CA LEU A 28 7.23 -14.33 -6.38
C LEU A 28 7.81 -12.90 -6.30
N HIS A 29 8.85 -12.69 -5.48
CA HIS A 29 9.41 -11.36 -5.21
C HIS A 29 10.78 -11.26 -5.85
N THR A 30 10.81 -11.11 -7.18
CA THR A 30 12.05 -11.23 -7.96
C THR A 30 12.85 -9.93 -8.02
N ILE A 31 12.19 -8.80 -7.74
CA ILE A 31 12.79 -7.47 -7.82
C ILE A 31 13.60 -7.17 -6.55
N PRO A 32 14.92 -6.93 -6.64
CA PRO A 32 15.82 -6.78 -5.47
C PRO A 32 15.82 -5.37 -4.85
N HIS A 33 14.82 -4.54 -5.18
CA HIS A 33 14.69 -3.17 -4.70
C HIS A 33 13.79 -3.14 -3.47
N HIS A 34 14.36 -3.41 -2.30
CA HIS A 34 13.62 -3.39 -1.04
C HIS A 34 13.97 -2.15 -0.22
N ASN A 35 12.94 -1.44 0.23
CA ASN A 35 13.07 -0.38 1.22
C ASN A 35 12.60 -0.93 2.54
N GLY A 36 13.47 -0.87 3.53
CA GLY A 36 13.19 -1.40 4.85
C GLY A 36 13.53 -0.41 5.94
N TYR A 37 13.16 -0.81 7.14
CA TYR A 37 13.52 -0.14 8.37
C TYR A 37 14.24 -1.12 9.28
N ALA A 38 15.06 -0.60 10.17
CA ALA A 38 15.67 -1.34 11.27
C ALA A 38 15.58 -0.51 12.54
N LYS A 39 15.48 -1.17 13.69
CA LYS A 39 15.72 -0.50 14.97
C LYS A 39 17.17 -0.07 15.03
N ALA A 40 17.39 1.14 15.54
CA ALA A 40 18.69 1.75 15.66
C ALA A 40 19.02 2.00 17.14
N GLN A 41 20.27 1.76 17.51
CA GLN A 41 20.82 2.18 18.79
C GLN A 41 22.10 2.96 18.53
N LEU A 42 22.23 4.12 19.18
CA LEU A 42 23.44 4.91 19.18
C LEU A 42 24.24 4.60 20.46
N ASN A 43 25.52 4.30 20.31
CA ASN A 43 26.41 4.17 21.45
C ASN A 43 26.94 5.55 21.90
N ALA A 44 27.78 5.59 22.95
CA ALA A 44 28.35 6.83 23.48
C ALA A 44 29.28 7.59 22.50
N GLU A 45 29.66 6.96 21.37
CA GLU A 45 30.46 7.57 20.30
C GLU A 45 29.65 7.78 19.01
N ASP A 46 28.31 7.85 19.11
CA ASP A 46 27.38 8.03 17.98
C ASP A 46 27.45 6.94 16.89
N LYS A 47 27.98 5.76 17.21
CA LYS A 47 27.94 4.62 16.29
C LYS A 47 26.58 3.96 16.32
N ILE A 48 26.02 3.78 15.13
CA ILE A 48 24.73 3.13 14.93
C ILE A 48 24.88 1.60 14.86
N THR A 49 24.08 0.90 15.65
CA THR A 49 23.83 -0.54 15.51
C THR A 49 22.40 -0.75 15.03
N LEU A 50 22.24 -1.59 14.00
CA LEU A 50 20.94 -1.90 13.42
C LEU A 50 20.50 -3.31 13.80
N SER A 51 19.22 -3.47 14.13
CA SER A 51 18.59 -4.77 14.44
C SER A 51 17.16 -4.82 13.92
N GLU A 52 16.56 -6.01 13.91
CA GLU A 52 15.13 -6.21 13.59
C GLU A 52 14.73 -5.56 12.25
N PHE A 53 15.47 -5.88 11.18
CA PHE A 53 15.15 -5.39 9.85
C PHE A 53 13.79 -5.90 9.37
N GLY A 54 12.98 -5.01 8.80
CA GLY A 54 11.72 -5.33 8.17
C GLY A 54 11.46 -4.46 6.95
N ASN A 55 10.60 -4.92 6.04
CA ASN A 55 10.22 -4.13 4.87
C ASN A 55 9.27 -3.00 5.30
N LEU A 56 9.47 -1.81 4.73
CA LEU A 56 8.52 -0.70 4.89
C LEU A 56 7.25 -0.95 4.08
N ASP A 57 7.39 -1.56 2.91
CA ASP A 57 6.29 -1.86 2.02
C ASP A 57 6.55 -3.20 1.36
N LYS A 58 5.51 -4.04 1.28
CA LYS A 58 5.54 -5.38 0.68
C LYS A 58 4.82 -5.44 -0.66
N GLY A 59 4.47 -4.28 -1.22
CA GLY A 59 3.88 -4.16 -2.54
C GLY A 59 4.91 -4.30 -3.66
N PHE A 60 4.48 -3.88 -4.84
CA PHE A 60 5.29 -3.90 -6.05
C PHE A 60 6.08 -2.62 -6.23
N ASP A 61 5.45 -1.47 -5.93
CA ASP A 61 5.88 -0.17 -6.40
C ASP A 61 6.11 0.79 -5.21
N PHE A 62 7.21 0.62 -4.48
CA PHE A 62 7.58 1.52 -3.38
C PHE A 62 9.09 1.67 -3.26
N TYR A 63 9.58 2.89 -3.51
CA TYR A 63 11.00 3.20 -3.45
C TYR A 63 11.31 4.59 -2.89
N ALA A 64 12.57 4.77 -2.47
CA ALA A 64 13.12 6.04 -2.01
C ALA A 64 12.23 6.82 -1.01
N PRO A 65 11.75 6.19 0.08
CA PRO A 65 10.95 6.88 1.07
C PRO A 65 11.77 7.95 1.79
N GLN A 66 11.10 9.02 2.18
CA GLN A 66 11.63 10.04 3.07
C GLN A 66 10.60 10.39 4.13
N THR A 67 11.06 10.64 5.35
CA THR A 67 10.20 11.11 6.43
C THR A 67 10.48 12.57 6.80
N LEU A 68 9.46 13.21 7.36
CA LEU A 68 9.48 14.58 7.85
C LEU A 68 8.85 14.62 9.23
N LEU A 69 9.42 15.43 10.13
CA LEU A 69 8.76 15.77 11.40
C LEU A 69 7.93 17.03 11.18
N THR A 70 6.62 16.91 11.35
CA THR A 70 5.71 18.05 11.27
C THR A 70 5.79 18.91 12.54
N ALA A 71 5.35 20.16 12.46
CA ALA A 71 5.39 21.09 13.60
C ALA A 71 4.50 20.64 14.78
N ASP A 72 3.49 19.82 14.52
CA ASP A 72 2.62 19.21 15.53
C ASP A 72 3.18 17.86 16.06
N GLY A 73 4.42 17.50 15.70
CA GLY A 73 5.15 16.37 16.28
C GLY A 73 4.92 15.02 15.62
N ARG A 74 4.22 14.98 14.48
CA ARG A 74 3.97 13.74 13.74
C ARG A 74 5.12 13.42 12.80
N ARG A 75 5.43 12.14 12.67
CA ARG A 75 6.40 11.64 11.69
C ARG A 75 5.64 11.22 10.45
N VAL A 76 5.82 11.93 9.34
CA VAL A 76 5.10 11.68 8.08
C VAL A 76 6.07 11.17 7.03
N LEU A 77 5.71 10.08 6.37
CA LEU A 77 6.45 9.44 5.28
C LEU A 77 5.80 9.75 3.93
N SER A 78 6.64 9.96 2.92
CA SER A 78 6.26 9.93 1.51
C SER A 78 7.22 8.99 0.77
N GLY A 79 6.68 8.08 -0.04
CA GLY A 79 7.46 7.21 -0.92
C GLY A 79 7.24 7.53 -2.39
N TRP A 80 8.20 7.15 -3.22
CA TRP A 80 7.99 7.09 -4.67
C TRP A 80 7.29 5.78 -5.02
N MET A 81 6.13 5.87 -5.66
CA MET A 81 5.36 4.73 -6.14
C MET A 81 5.85 4.29 -7.53
N GLY A 82 7.01 3.64 -7.52
CA GLY A 82 7.72 3.19 -8.70
C GLY A 82 9.07 2.58 -8.33
N LEU A 83 9.77 2.04 -9.33
CA LEU A 83 11.10 1.47 -9.19
C LEU A 83 12.05 2.09 -10.22
N PRO A 84 13.35 2.28 -9.90
CA PRO A 84 14.32 2.91 -10.80
C PRO A 84 14.40 2.32 -12.21
N ASP A 85 14.25 0.99 -12.30
CA ASP A 85 14.48 0.23 -13.52
C ASP A 85 13.19 -0.20 -14.22
N GLU A 86 12.01 0.07 -13.63
CA GLU A 86 10.71 -0.24 -14.23
C GLU A 86 10.10 1.03 -14.77
N ILE A 87 10.16 1.22 -16.08
CA ILE A 87 9.69 2.45 -16.73
C ILE A 87 8.59 2.19 -17.76
N ASP A 88 8.39 0.95 -18.19
CA ASP A 88 7.31 0.60 -19.11
C ASP A 88 6.01 0.35 -18.35
N HIS A 89 5.29 1.44 -18.06
CA HIS A 89 3.93 1.40 -17.55
C HIS A 89 2.96 1.97 -18.58
N PRO A 90 1.68 1.53 -18.62
CA PRO A 90 0.66 2.10 -19.50
C PRO A 90 0.50 3.63 -19.43
N SER A 91 0.86 4.26 -18.31
CA SER A 91 0.83 5.72 -18.18
C SER A 91 1.79 6.44 -19.13
N VAL A 92 2.87 5.77 -19.59
CA VAL A 92 3.88 6.34 -20.51
C VAL A 92 3.25 6.78 -21.83
N ASP A 93 2.24 6.06 -22.30
CA ASP A 93 1.48 6.42 -23.51
C ASP A 93 0.79 7.80 -23.37
N ASN A 94 0.58 8.25 -22.13
CA ASN A 94 0.02 9.56 -21.78
C ASN A 94 1.08 10.57 -21.32
N GLY A 95 2.36 10.26 -21.49
CA GLY A 95 3.48 11.17 -21.22
C GLY A 95 3.92 11.29 -19.76
N TRP A 96 3.53 10.36 -18.89
CA TRP A 96 3.97 10.35 -17.48
C TRP A 96 4.21 8.94 -16.95
N VAL A 97 5.01 8.83 -15.89
CA VAL A 97 5.32 7.56 -15.24
C VAL A 97 5.50 7.77 -13.74
N HIS A 98 4.99 6.80 -12.96
CA HIS A 98 4.95 6.80 -11.49
C HIS A 98 4.19 7.95 -10.83
N GLN A 99 4.15 7.91 -9.50
CA GLN A 99 3.58 8.95 -8.64
C GLN A 99 4.21 8.86 -7.25
N LEU A 100 3.78 9.70 -6.32
CA LEU A 100 4.10 9.50 -4.90
C LEU A 100 3.00 8.68 -4.23
N THR A 101 3.32 8.02 -3.13
CA THR A 101 2.31 7.46 -2.23
C THR A 101 1.48 8.57 -1.59
N ALA A 102 0.32 8.22 -1.04
CA ALA A 102 -0.29 9.02 0.00
C ALA A 102 0.71 9.29 1.12
N LEU A 103 0.55 10.43 1.80
CA LEU A 103 1.32 10.72 2.99
C LEU A 103 0.89 9.77 4.11
N ARG A 104 1.86 9.10 4.72
CA ARG A 104 1.65 8.12 5.79
C ARG A 104 2.15 8.67 7.11
N GLU A 105 1.29 8.69 8.11
CA GLU A 105 1.73 8.90 9.48
C GLU A 105 2.38 7.63 10.02
N LEU A 106 3.56 7.78 10.60
CA LEU A 106 4.29 6.70 11.24
C LEU A 106 3.99 6.70 12.74
N SER A 107 3.74 5.52 13.30
CA SER A 107 3.70 5.28 14.74
C SER A 107 4.47 4.00 15.10
N SER A 108 4.73 3.77 16.39
CA SER A 108 5.32 2.51 16.88
C SER A 108 4.29 1.80 17.75
N LYS A 109 4.14 0.49 17.53
CA LYS A 109 3.29 -0.39 18.35
C LYS A 109 4.03 -1.70 18.59
N ASP A 110 4.22 -2.07 19.85
CA ASP A 110 4.94 -3.28 20.26
C ASP A 110 6.33 -3.42 19.60
N GLY A 111 7.03 -2.29 19.44
CA GLY A 111 8.34 -2.21 18.81
C GLY A 111 8.33 -2.38 17.28
N ARG A 112 7.17 -2.34 16.63
CA ARG A 112 7.03 -2.39 15.17
C ARG A 112 6.56 -1.06 14.63
N LEU A 113 7.05 -0.71 13.45
CA LEU A 113 6.61 0.48 12.72
C LEU A 113 5.21 0.23 12.15
N ILE A 114 4.30 1.16 12.41
CA ILE A 114 2.94 1.18 11.88
C ILE A 114 2.82 2.36 10.93
N GLN A 115 2.15 2.14 9.79
CA GLN A 115 1.92 3.15 8.76
C GLN A 115 0.42 3.29 8.51
N MET A 116 -0.11 4.50 8.60
CA MET A 116 -1.51 4.79 8.24
C MET A 116 -1.59 6.06 7.39
N PRO A 117 -2.54 6.20 6.46
CA PRO A 117 -2.78 7.47 5.77
C PRO A 117 -2.98 8.60 6.78
N ILE A 118 -2.42 9.78 6.51
CA ILE A 118 -2.67 10.94 7.36
C ILE A 118 -4.16 11.30 7.38
N ALA A 119 -4.67 11.77 8.52
CA ALA A 119 -6.08 12.15 8.68
C ALA A 119 -6.55 13.22 7.67
N ALA A 120 -5.64 14.01 7.10
CA ALA A 120 -5.99 15.03 6.11
C ALA A 120 -6.64 14.44 4.83
N ILE A 121 -6.46 13.15 4.55
CA ILE A 121 -7.12 12.49 3.42
C ILE A 121 -8.65 12.51 3.55
N GLU A 122 -9.16 12.58 4.78
CA GLU A 122 -10.61 12.64 5.07
C GLU A 122 -11.26 13.91 4.50
N SER A 123 -10.47 14.97 4.26
CA SER A 123 -10.98 16.18 3.59
C SER A 123 -11.41 15.94 2.13
N LEU A 124 -10.96 14.83 1.52
CA LEU A 124 -11.35 14.44 0.18
C LEU A 124 -12.61 13.58 0.16
N TYR A 125 -13.11 13.11 1.31
CA TYR A 125 -14.22 12.17 1.36
C TYR A 125 -15.51 12.77 0.80
N GLN A 126 -16.19 11.99 -0.02
CA GLN A 126 -17.60 12.15 -0.34
C GLN A 126 -18.46 11.37 0.67
N ASP A 127 -19.77 11.32 0.44
CA ASP A 127 -20.69 10.61 1.31
C ASP A 127 -20.31 9.13 1.50
N LYS A 128 -20.31 8.70 2.77
CA LYS A 128 -20.01 7.31 3.14
C LYS A 128 -20.99 6.35 2.49
N GLN A 129 -20.46 5.27 1.93
CA GLN A 129 -21.21 4.13 1.43
C GLN A 129 -20.95 2.92 2.33
N CYS A 130 -22.02 2.28 2.79
CA CYS A 130 -21.94 1.05 3.58
C CYS A 130 -22.74 -0.04 2.88
N PHE A 131 -22.11 -1.16 2.60
CA PHE A 131 -22.75 -2.30 1.97
C PHE A 131 -22.07 -3.61 2.37
N THR A 132 -22.75 -4.71 2.10
CA THR A 132 -22.22 -6.06 2.31
C THR A 132 -22.09 -6.73 0.96
N LEU A 133 -20.97 -7.42 0.75
CA LEU A 133 -20.76 -8.29 -0.40
C LEU A 133 -20.94 -9.73 0.08
N ASP A 134 -21.86 -10.46 -0.55
CA ASP A 134 -22.05 -11.91 -0.37
C ASP A 134 -21.88 -12.59 -1.72
N ASN A 135 -20.64 -12.92 -2.09
CA ASN A 135 -20.33 -13.48 -3.41
C ASN A 135 -20.86 -12.62 -4.59
N GLU A 136 -20.88 -11.31 -4.37
CA GLU A 136 -21.58 -10.34 -5.21
C GLU A 136 -20.64 -9.26 -5.76
N ARG A 137 -21.16 -8.53 -6.76
CA ARG A 137 -20.50 -7.40 -7.40
C ARG A 137 -21.17 -6.10 -6.99
N TYR A 138 -20.38 -5.15 -6.50
CA TYR A 138 -20.75 -3.76 -6.32
C TYR A 138 -20.27 -2.91 -7.50
N GLN A 139 -21.18 -2.22 -8.19
CA GLN A 139 -20.88 -1.44 -9.39
C GLN A 139 -21.57 -0.05 -9.39
N GLN A 140 -21.59 0.61 -8.24
CA GLN A 140 -22.18 1.96 -8.11
C GLN A 140 -21.12 3.08 -8.05
N LEU A 141 -19.85 2.75 -8.23
CA LEU A 141 -18.76 3.72 -8.27
C LEU A 141 -18.66 4.39 -9.64
N ASN A 142 -18.51 5.71 -9.66
CA ASN A 142 -18.35 6.48 -10.90
C ASN A 142 -16.89 6.54 -11.39
N ASN A 143 -15.94 6.28 -10.51
CA ASN A 143 -14.50 6.30 -10.76
C ASN A 143 -13.81 5.29 -9.83
N LYS A 144 -12.48 5.23 -9.87
CA LYS A 144 -11.72 4.26 -9.06
C LYS A 144 -11.12 4.88 -7.80
N ALA A 145 -11.41 6.15 -7.50
CA ALA A 145 -10.84 6.87 -6.39
C ALA A 145 -11.69 6.71 -5.13
N PHE A 146 -11.20 5.94 -4.16
CA PHE A 146 -11.91 5.69 -2.91
C PHE A 146 -10.96 5.35 -1.75
N ASP A 147 -11.42 5.58 -0.52
CA ASP A 147 -10.85 5.04 0.71
C ASP A 147 -11.84 4.02 1.27
N MET A 148 -11.41 2.76 1.36
CA MET A 148 -12.28 1.65 1.74
C MET A 148 -11.72 0.89 2.93
N SER A 149 -12.55 0.64 3.94
CA SER A 149 -12.27 -0.32 5.01
C SER A 149 -13.14 -1.57 4.80
N VAL A 150 -12.51 -2.74 4.87
CA VAL A 150 -13.18 -4.03 4.65
C VAL A 150 -12.56 -5.13 5.52
N GLU A 151 -13.41 -5.91 6.18
CA GLU A 151 -13.02 -7.18 6.80
C GLU A 151 -13.24 -8.30 5.78
N VAL A 152 -12.19 -9.10 5.53
CA VAL A 152 -12.20 -10.17 4.53
C VAL A 152 -11.89 -11.49 5.24
N ASP A 153 -12.72 -12.49 4.99
CA ASP A 153 -12.55 -13.82 5.55
C ASP A 153 -11.42 -14.60 4.87
N TRP A 154 -10.83 -15.54 5.60
CA TRP A 154 -9.91 -16.52 5.02
C TRP A 154 -10.66 -17.41 4.02
N GLY A 155 -10.02 -17.70 2.88
CA GLY A 155 -10.63 -18.41 1.76
C GLY A 155 -11.34 -17.51 0.74
N SER A 156 -11.46 -16.21 1.02
CA SER A 156 -12.09 -15.23 0.13
C SER A 156 -11.09 -14.58 -0.84
N GLU A 157 -11.63 -14.07 -1.94
CA GLU A 157 -10.93 -13.24 -2.92
C GLU A 157 -11.72 -11.94 -3.15
N LEU A 158 -11.12 -10.81 -2.77
CA LEU A 158 -11.62 -9.48 -3.07
C LEU A 158 -10.99 -9.02 -4.39
N ARG A 159 -11.83 -8.68 -5.38
CA ARG A 159 -11.39 -8.13 -6.67
C ARG A 159 -11.74 -6.65 -6.75
N LEU A 160 -10.75 -5.83 -7.06
CA LEU A 160 -10.88 -4.40 -7.26
C LEU A 160 -10.68 -4.05 -8.73
N HIS A 161 -11.25 -2.91 -9.11
CA HIS A 161 -11.23 -2.41 -10.48
C HIS A 161 -11.72 -3.46 -11.48
N ALA A 162 -12.80 -4.14 -11.13
CA ALA A 162 -13.29 -5.31 -11.86
C ALA A 162 -14.18 -4.92 -13.05
N LYS A 163 -13.89 -5.49 -14.22
CA LYS A 163 -14.73 -5.46 -15.42
C LYS A 163 -14.30 -6.58 -16.37
N ASP A 164 -15.25 -7.41 -16.76
CA ASP A 164 -15.01 -8.58 -17.60
C ASP A 164 -13.87 -9.43 -17.00
N ASP A 165 -12.79 -9.65 -17.75
CA ASP A 165 -11.63 -10.44 -17.30
C ASP A 165 -10.55 -9.60 -16.61
N GLN A 166 -10.74 -8.27 -16.47
CA GLN A 166 -9.79 -7.37 -15.84
C GLN A 166 -10.13 -7.10 -14.38
N TYR A 167 -9.13 -7.23 -13.51
CA TYR A 167 -9.23 -6.92 -12.08
C TYR A 167 -7.85 -6.96 -11.40
N VAL A 168 -7.77 -6.41 -10.20
CA VAL A 168 -6.71 -6.67 -9.22
C VAL A 168 -7.28 -7.57 -8.14
N SER A 169 -6.59 -8.67 -7.83
CA SER A 169 -7.07 -9.67 -6.87
C SER A 169 -6.31 -9.56 -5.55
N ILE A 170 -7.05 -9.57 -4.44
CA ILE A 170 -6.55 -9.71 -3.08
C ILE A 170 -7.17 -10.97 -2.50
N ARG A 171 -6.40 -12.06 -2.47
CA ARG A 171 -6.86 -13.36 -1.97
C ARG A 171 -6.27 -13.66 -0.61
N LEU A 172 -7.10 -14.16 0.30
CA LEU A 172 -6.65 -14.68 1.59
C LEU A 172 -6.65 -16.21 1.54
N ASP A 173 -5.47 -16.81 1.44
CA ASP A 173 -5.34 -18.26 1.41
C ASP A 173 -5.33 -18.83 2.84
N GLU A 174 -6.38 -19.59 3.17
CA GLU A 174 -6.55 -20.15 4.52
C GLU A 174 -5.48 -21.19 4.88
N ALA A 175 -5.08 -22.03 3.93
CA ALA A 175 -4.18 -23.15 4.17
C ALA A 175 -2.74 -22.68 4.47
N THR A 176 -2.30 -21.64 3.76
CA THR A 176 -0.96 -21.06 3.89
C THR A 176 -0.93 -19.82 4.77
N ARG A 177 -2.09 -19.31 5.22
CA ARG A 177 -2.23 -18.09 6.03
C ARG A 177 -1.56 -16.88 5.40
N THR A 178 -1.79 -16.71 4.10
CA THR A 178 -1.11 -15.70 3.28
C THR A 178 -2.10 -14.82 2.54
N LEU A 179 -1.84 -13.51 2.54
CA LEU A 179 -2.48 -12.56 1.63
C LEU A 179 -1.70 -12.54 0.32
N LEU A 180 -2.37 -12.84 -0.79
CA LEU A 180 -1.83 -12.78 -2.14
C LEU A 180 -2.45 -11.58 -2.88
N LEU A 181 -1.61 -10.63 -3.28
CA LEU A 181 -1.96 -9.55 -4.20
C LEU A 181 -1.52 -9.94 -5.61
N ASP A 182 -2.47 -9.96 -6.55
CA ASP A 182 -2.25 -10.38 -7.94
C ASP A 182 -2.79 -9.34 -8.92
N ARG A 183 -1.91 -8.80 -9.75
CA ARG A 183 -2.20 -7.84 -10.82
C ARG A 183 -2.04 -8.45 -12.23
N THR A 184 -1.99 -9.77 -12.37
CA THR A 184 -1.86 -10.48 -13.66
C THR A 184 -3.04 -10.20 -14.60
N HIS A 185 -4.22 -9.94 -14.04
CA HIS A 185 -5.45 -9.61 -14.79
C HIS A 185 -5.55 -8.11 -15.11
N THR A 186 -4.43 -7.39 -15.13
CA THR A 186 -4.39 -5.96 -15.46
C THR A 186 -3.59 -5.74 -16.76
N LEU A 187 -3.51 -4.49 -17.20
CA LEU A 187 -2.72 -4.03 -18.34
C LEU A 187 -1.24 -3.81 -18.00
N ILE A 188 -0.74 -4.46 -16.95
CA ILE A 188 0.67 -4.39 -16.54
C ILE A 188 1.59 -4.83 -17.70
N ARG A 189 2.71 -4.12 -17.88
CA ARG A 189 3.66 -4.36 -18.98
C ARG A 189 5.02 -4.87 -18.49
N GLU A 190 5.39 -4.50 -17.28
CA GLU A 190 6.71 -4.77 -16.69
C GLU A 190 6.58 -5.09 -15.20
N GLY A 191 7.58 -5.81 -14.67
CA GLY A 191 7.70 -6.14 -13.26
C GLY A 191 6.91 -7.39 -12.82
N ASP A 192 7.01 -7.69 -11.52
CA ASP A 192 6.30 -8.82 -10.93
C ASP A 192 4.78 -8.60 -10.98
N THR A 193 4.02 -9.69 -11.07
CA THR A 193 2.54 -9.63 -11.05
C THR A 193 1.92 -10.15 -9.76
N LYS A 194 2.70 -10.81 -8.89
CA LYS A 194 2.24 -11.36 -7.62
C LYS A 194 3.11 -10.92 -6.44
N ARG A 195 2.46 -10.61 -5.32
CA ARG A 195 3.08 -10.37 -4.00
C ARG A 195 2.34 -11.15 -2.97
N GLU A 196 3.07 -11.68 -2.00
CA GLU A 196 2.51 -12.50 -0.94
C GLU A 196 3.02 -12.03 0.42
N VAL A 197 2.13 -12.04 1.41
CA VAL A 197 2.42 -11.61 2.77
C VAL A 197 1.83 -12.62 3.74
N ALA A 198 2.69 -13.34 4.45
CA ALA A 198 2.25 -14.20 5.54
C ALA A 198 1.63 -13.35 6.67
N LEU A 199 0.46 -13.75 7.15
CA LEU A 199 -0.26 -13.08 8.22
C LEU A 199 -0.54 -14.07 9.36
N THR A 200 -0.38 -13.60 10.60
CA THR A 200 -0.65 -14.40 11.80
C THR A 200 -1.99 -14.08 12.45
N SER A 201 -2.73 -13.10 11.92
CA SER A 201 -4.00 -12.67 12.51
C SER A 201 -5.14 -13.59 12.13
N ASP A 202 -6.06 -13.85 13.05
CA ASP A 202 -7.26 -14.67 12.78
C ASP A 202 -8.21 -13.98 11.80
N LYS A 203 -8.36 -12.66 11.93
CA LYS A 203 -9.13 -11.80 11.05
C LYS A 203 -8.19 -10.92 10.23
N VAL A 204 -8.62 -10.54 9.03
CA VAL A 204 -7.87 -9.61 8.18
C VAL A 204 -8.75 -8.41 7.89
N VAL A 205 -8.30 -7.25 8.36
CA VAL A 205 -8.95 -5.97 8.07
C VAL A 205 -8.03 -5.19 7.14
N LEU A 206 -8.57 -4.76 6.02
CA LEU A 206 -7.87 -3.98 5.02
C LEU A 206 -8.44 -2.57 5.02
N ARG A 207 -7.56 -1.57 5.07
CA ARG A 207 -7.89 -0.23 4.56
C ARG A 207 -7.19 -0.06 3.22
N ILE A 208 -7.93 0.30 2.19
CA ILE A 208 -7.47 0.36 0.81
C ILE A 208 -7.70 1.77 0.30
N LEU A 209 -6.61 2.49 0.05
CA LEU A 209 -6.65 3.70 -0.76
C LEU A 209 -6.51 3.30 -2.22
N SER A 210 -7.52 3.62 -3.00
CA SER A 210 -7.56 3.38 -4.43
C SER A 210 -7.58 4.71 -5.16
N ASP A 211 -6.85 4.78 -6.27
CA ASP A 211 -6.92 5.84 -7.27
C ASP A 211 -6.95 5.20 -8.67
N GLU A 212 -7.04 6.02 -9.72
CA GLU A 212 -7.23 5.59 -11.11
C GLU A 212 -6.20 4.55 -11.62
N SER A 213 -4.98 4.58 -11.07
CA SER A 213 -3.92 3.63 -11.45
C SER A 213 -3.07 3.11 -10.28
N SER A 214 -3.63 3.07 -9.07
CA SER A 214 -2.91 2.61 -7.90
C SER A 214 -3.78 2.11 -6.76
N LEU A 215 -3.16 1.26 -5.94
CA LEU A 215 -3.67 0.81 -4.66
C LEU A 215 -2.59 0.96 -3.58
N GLU A 216 -2.98 1.43 -2.40
CA GLU A 216 -2.23 1.29 -1.16
C GLU A 216 -3.09 0.54 -0.16
N ILE A 217 -2.62 -0.65 0.25
CA ILE A 217 -3.36 -1.60 1.08
C ILE A 217 -2.70 -1.65 2.45
N PHE A 218 -3.37 -1.11 3.46
CA PHE A 218 -2.95 -1.11 4.86
C PHE A 218 -3.62 -2.27 5.58
N VAL A 219 -2.83 -3.27 5.95
CA VAL A 219 -3.30 -4.51 6.57
C VAL A 219 -3.29 -4.37 8.08
N ASN A 220 -4.39 -4.78 8.73
CA ASN A 220 -4.55 -4.85 10.19
C ASN A 220 -4.15 -3.56 10.92
N GLY A 221 -4.64 -2.42 10.41
CA GLY A 221 -4.32 -1.11 11.02
C GLY A 221 -2.89 -0.65 10.74
N GLY A 222 -2.32 -1.03 9.60
CA GLY A 222 -1.03 -0.50 9.13
C GLY A 222 0.18 -1.30 9.57
N GLU A 223 -0.01 -2.51 10.10
CA GLU A 223 1.08 -3.43 10.47
C GLU A 223 1.87 -3.92 9.25
N GLN A 224 1.22 -4.00 8.10
CA GLN A 224 1.84 -4.24 6.80
C GLN A 224 1.20 -3.30 5.78
N VAL A 225 1.99 -2.85 4.80
CA VAL A 225 1.49 -2.04 3.69
C VAL A 225 1.90 -2.68 2.37
N LEU A 226 1.01 -2.70 1.40
CA LEU A 226 1.31 -3.06 0.02
C LEU A 226 0.92 -1.92 -0.91
N THR A 227 1.90 -1.38 -1.62
CA THR A 227 1.71 -0.34 -2.64
C THR A 227 1.86 -0.90 -4.04
N SER A 228 0.94 -0.56 -4.93
CA SER A 228 1.02 -1.00 -6.32
C SER A 228 0.47 0.01 -7.31
N ARG A 229 1.16 0.14 -8.44
CA ARG A 229 0.62 0.61 -9.70
C ARG A 229 -0.23 -0.51 -10.31
N VAL A 230 -1.47 -0.17 -10.65
CA VAL A 230 -2.43 -1.10 -11.26
C VAL A 230 -3.11 -0.40 -12.43
N PHE A 231 -3.33 -1.11 -13.54
CA PHE A 231 -3.87 -0.49 -14.75
C PHE A 231 -4.97 -1.36 -15.33
N THR A 232 -6.22 -0.91 -15.23
CA THR A 232 -7.36 -1.55 -15.90
C THR A 232 -8.10 -0.51 -16.73
N ASP A 233 -9.03 -0.96 -17.56
CA ASP A 233 -9.92 -0.12 -18.34
C ASP A 233 -10.53 1.00 -17.48
N LYS A 234 -10.69 2.20 -18.05
CA LYS A 234 -11.12 3.38 -17.30
C LYS A 234 -12.45 3.18 -16.56
N ASP A 235 -13.36 2.42 -17.14
CA ASP A 235 -14.69 2.10 -16.58
C ASP A 235 -14.71 0.84 -15.69
N ALA A 236 -13.57 0.19 -15.48
CA ALA A 236 -13.43 -0.96 -14.58
C ALA A 236 -13.46 -0.51 -13.11
N THR A 237 -14.67 -0.23 -12.62
CA THR A 237 -14.93 0.42 -11.32
C THR A 237 -15.55 -0.51 -10.30
N ALA A 238 -15.82 -1.77 -10.65
CA ALA A 238 -16.52 -2.66 -9.74
C ALA A 238 -15.61 -3.23 -8.65
N ILE A 239 -16.25 -3.59 -7.54
CA ILE A 239 -15.67 -4.34 -6.44
C ILE A 239 -16.44 -5.65 -6.37
N GLU A 240 -15.73 -6.78 -6.36
CA GLU A 240 -16.34 -8.11 -6.31
C GLU A 240 -15.76 -8.91 -5.15
N LEU A 241 -16.60 -9.69 -4.48
CA LEU A 241 -16.15 -10.70 -3.54
C LEU A 241 -16.43 -12.08 -4.14
N VAL A 242 -15.45 -12.97 -4.07
CA VAL A 242 -15.60 -14.39 -4.40
C VAL A 242 -15.26 -15.21 -3.18
N GLY A 243 -16.23 -15.98 -2.69
CA GLY A 243 -16.12 -16.73 -1.43
C GLY A 243 -16.35 -15.84 -0.21
N GLY A 244 -17.24 -16.25 0.68
CA GLY A 244 -17.45 -15.60 1.97
C GLY A 244 -18.30 -14.33 1.94
N LEU A 245 -18.17 -13.55 3.01
CA LEU A 245 -18.92 -12.32 3.26
C LEU A 245 -17.93 -11.18 3.57
N ALA A 246 -18.18 -9.98 3.07
CA ALA A 246 -17.38 -8.82 3.42
C ALA A 246 -18.26 -7.64 3.78
N HIS A 247 -17.96 -6.99 4.91
CA HIS A 247 -18.59 -5.73 5.30
C HIS A 247 -17.70 -4.58 4.84
N VAL A 248 -18.25 -3.71 4.00
CA VAL A 248 -17.51 -2.63 3.35
C VAL A 248 -18.00 -1.28 3.85
N GLU A 249 -17.05 -0.46 4.29
CA GLU A 249 -17.22 0.97 4.48
C GLU A 249 -16.34 1.71 3.47
N LEU A 250 -16.93 2.48 2.58
CA LEU A 250 -16.23 3.13 1.48
C LEU A 250 -16.57 4.61 1.41
N PHE A 251 -15.54 5.45 1.22
CA PHE A 251 -15.65 6.86 0.91
C PHE A 251 -15.12 7.10 -0.49
N PRO A 252 -15.96 7.46 -1.48
CA PRO A 252 -15.45 7.95 -2.76
C PRO A 252 -14.63 9.22 -2.50
N LEU A 253 -13.55 9.42 -3.25
CA LEU A 253 -12.66 10.56 -3.05
C LEU A 253 -12.93 11.66 -4.09
N ASN A 254 -12.92 12.90 -3.63
CA ASN A 254 -12.77 14.07 -4.48
C ASN A 254 -11.32 14.16 -4.98
N ALA A 255 -11.13 14.75 -6.16
CA ALA A 255 -9.79 15.04 -6.64
C ALA A 255 -9.08 15.99 -5.68
N ALA A 256 -7.83 15.68 -5.34
CA ALA A 256 -7.01 16.58 -4.54
C ALA A 256 -6.78 17.91 -5.28
N SER A 257 -7.03 19.02 -4.60
CA SER A 257 -6.64 20.34 -5.09
C SER A 257 -5.25 20.69 -4.57
N ALA A 258 -4.33 21.06 -5.45
CA ALA A 258 -3.02 21.55 -5.05
C ALA A 258 -3.17 22.78 -4.13
N PRO A 259 -2.48 22.84 -2.98
CA PRO A 259 -2.45 24.05 -2.16
C PRO A 259 -1.44 25.06 -2.75
N PHE A 260 -1.52 25.38 -4.04
CA PHE A 260 -0.66 26.42 -4.65
C PHE A 260 -1.35 27.24 -5.75
N VAL A 261 -2.67 27.41 -5.65
CA VAL A 261 -3.35 28.51 -6.36
C VAL A 261 -3.90 29.46 -5.33
N VAL A 262 -3.02 30.28 -4.74
CA VAL A 262 -3.45 31.58 -4.23
C VAL A 262 -3.90 32.35 -5.47
N ARG A 263 -5.21 32.50 -5.64
CA ARG A 263 -5.77 33.45 -6.62
C ARG A 263 -5.54 34.87 -6.14
#